data_AF-A0A7J4MJQ3-F1
#
_entry.id   AF-A0A7J4MJQ3-F1
#
_cell.length_a   1.000
_cell.length_b   1.000
_cell.length_c   1.000
_cell.angle_alpha   90.00
_cell.angle_beta   90.00
_cell.angle_gamma   90.00
#
_symmetry.space_group_name_H-M   'P 1'
#
loop_
_entity.id
_entity.type
_entity.pdbx_description
1 polymer ?
#
loop_
_entity_poly.entity_id
_entity_poly.type
_entity_poly.pdbx_seq_one_letter_code
_entity_poly.pdbx_strand_id
1 'polypeptide(L)'
;MALTVPVVSKFSATARITAVSSGINLSYGQVDGRLVIGENEISLSSITCMYEFPYGDLVVGTSESLQIFRDGKEITSNAFETGIDSLSGKGDHAIAIDGLGRAHIVDSAGNISSINESSVLFAAVGSQVAIATESGKVSTYSLDGQKVWERPMRGDVGERITAIGWNDSTLIVAREGHGLVPGDEEALEIEHWQSQQLIKRYDVNRRVVAIDGLWMGLDMGGIMYDETLVAELNHPAHIVIDRGESALVGSWFHLHNVNKEGLQWAVETQGMVEKVSVNNDGSAVLIAGSDQNDYTDPEPVVLIDSNAQPSLLIEEETAIDDWGEAPAIEIDADELYGDNTSLEELAGIEAGDLSDASNLLDALNDEIEIETVDVQEEDLMLALSLDAEEIIAPLPDAGGDQSLNADEDGTAIVTLDASETKDPQERITSWSWVDSSGKEISDNPVVRVKLNKGNHRLELRIKDKDGRWSSDSIDVRIE
;
A
#
# COMPACT_ATOMS: atom_id res chain seq x y z
N MET A 1 -28.05 11.60 4.97
CA MET A 1 -27.97 11.14 3.57
C MET A 1 -26.64 11.63 3.04
N ALA A 2 -25.88 10.75 2.39
CA ALA A 2 -24.60 11.13 1.82
C ALA A 2 -24.81 12.15 0.69
N LEU A 3 -23.95 13.16 0.64
CA LEU A 3 -23.91 14.14 -0.44
C LEU A 3 -22.76 13.77 -1.38
N THR A 4 -22.94 14.02 -2.67
CA THR A 4 -21.93 13.79 -3.70
C THR A 4 -21.90 14.95 -4.70
N VAL A 5 -20.82 15.05 -5.46
CA VAL A 5 -20.70 15.99 -6.59
C VAL A 5 -20.66 15.21 -7.91
N PRO A 6 -21.18 15.77 -9.00
CA PRO A 6 -21.25 15.05 -10.27
C PRO A 6 -19.87 14.79 -10.87
N VAL A 7 -19.70 13.60 -11.44
CA VAL A 7 -18.57 13.28 -12.32
C VAL A 7 -18.72 14.05 -13.62
N VAL A 8 -17.73 14.88 -13.95
CA VAL A 8 -17.71 15.71 -15.16
C VAL A 8 -17.32 14.86 -16.37
N SER A 9 -16.30 14.01 -16.22
CA SER A 9 -15.79 13.16 -17.30
C SER A 9 -15.03 11.95 -16.75
N LYS A 10 -14.93 10.90 -17.55
CA LYS A 10 -14.08 9.73 -17.30
C LYS A 10 -13.18 9.52 -18.51
N PHE A 11 -11.88 9.37 -18.29
CA PHE A 11 -10.90 9.10 -19.34
C PHE A 11 -10.44 7.65 -19.22
N SER A 12 -10.65 6.87 -20.29
CA SER A 12 -10.26 5.47 -20.32
C SER A 12 -8.74 5.31 -20.26
N ALA A 13 -8.30 4.37 -19.44
CA ALA A 13 -6.90 3.97 -19.31
C ALA A 13 -6.65 2.70 -20.14
N THR A 14 -5.39 2.51 -20.57
CA THR A 14 -4.92 1.27 -21.23
C THR A 14 -4.02 0.45 -20.31
N ALA A 15 -3.50 1.06 -19.25
CA ALA A 15 -2.75 0.43 -18.18
C ALA A 15 -2.97 1.22 -16.87
N ARG A 16 -2.47 0.72 -15.74
CA ARG A 16 -2.59 1.39 -14.43
C ARG A 16 -2.10 2.84 -14.50
N ILE A 17 -2.92 3.77 -14.03
CA ILE A 17 -2.56 5.17 -13.90
C ILE A 17 -1.59 5.34 -12.73
N THR A 18 -0.43 5.94 -12.98
CA THR A 18 0.61 6.16 -11.96
C THR A 18 0.69 7.61 -11.52
N ALA A 19 0.22 8.54 -12.34
CA ALA A 19 0.37 9.97 -12.11
C ALA A 19 -0.73 10.77 -12.81
N VAL A 20 -1.19 11.86 -12.18
CA VAL A 20 -2.22 12.78 -12.72
C VAL A 20 -1.82 14.23 -12.41
N SER A 21 -2.13 15.14 -13.33
CA SER A 21 -2.03 16.60 -13.15
C SER A 21 -3.27 17.29 -13.69
N SER A 22 -3.88 18.14 -12.87
CA SER A 22 -5.12 18.85 -13.19
C SER A 22 -4.88 20.33 -13.52
N GLY A 23 -3.65 20.75 -13.81
CA GLY A 23 -3.29 22.17 -14.00
C GLY A 23 -3.87 22.80 -15.28
N ILE A 24 -3.04 23.48 -16.07
CA ILE A 24 -3.49 24.15 -17.30
C ILE A 24 -3.97 23.12 -18.32
N ASN A 25 -3.20 22.04 -18.48
CA ASN A 25 -3.59 20.92 -19.33
C ASN A 25 -3.80 19.68 -18.46
N LEU A 26 -5.01 19.11 -18.51
CA LEU A 26 -5.28 17.84 -17.87
C LEU A 26 -4.32 16.78 -18.42
N SER A 27 -3.56 16.18 -17.53
CA SER A 27 -2.49 15.25 -17.88
C SER A 27 -2.57 14.02 -17.01
N TYR A 28 -2.29 12.86 -17.59
CA TYR A 28 -2.20 11.61 -16.84
C TYR A 28 -1.19 10.66 -17.50
N GLY A 29 -0.49 9.91 -16.66
CA GLY A 29 0.58 9.00 -17.05
C GLY A 29 0.28 7.58 -16.59
N GLN A 30 0.72 6.63 -17.40
CA GLN A 30 0.44 5.22 -17.23
C GLN A 30 1.73 4.41 -17.09
N VAL A 31 1.62 3.26 -16.42
CA VAL A 31 2.76 2.35 -16.19
C VAL A 31 3.34 1.78 -17.48
N ASP A 32 2.56 1.70 -18.56
CA ASP A 32 3.00 1.27 -19.90
C ASP A 32 3.77 2.38 -20.67
N GLY A 33 3.95 3.55 -20.05
CA GLY A 33 4.66 4.69 -20.62
C GLY A 33 3.78 5.62 -21.45
N ARG A 34 2.46 5.41 -21.48
CA ARG A 34 1.52 6.31 -22.15
C ARG A 34 1.28 7.56 -21.33
N LEU A 35 1.72 8.71 -21.83
CA LEU A 35 1.49 10.04 -21.29
C LEU A 35 0.46 10.78 -22.14
N VAL A 36 -0.59 11.29 -21.50
CA VAL A 36 -1.57 12.17 -22.12
C VAL A 36 -1.41 13.58 -21.55
N ILE A 37 -1.33 14.59 -22.41
CA ILE A 37 -1.28 16.02 -22.05
C ILE A 37 -2.31 16.76 -22.91
N GLY A 38 -3.48 17.05 -22.34
CA GLY A 38 -4.62 17.57 -23.08
C GLY A 38 -5.04 16.61 -24.20
N GLU A 39 -4.90 17.05 -25.45
CA GLU A 39 -5.20 16.22 -26.64
C GLU A 39 -3.98 15.46 -27.17
N ASN A 40 -2.79 15.72 -26.63
CA ASN A 40 -1.56 15.10 -27.09
C ASN A 40 -1.31 13.78 -26.37
N GLU A 41 -0.83 12.79 -27.12
CA GLU A 41 -0.41 11.50 -26.60
C GLU A 41 1.06 11.26 -26.93
N ILE A 42 1.83 10.86 -25.91
CA ILE A 42 3.28 10.70 -25.97
C ILE A 42 3.62 9.35 -25.36
N SER A 43 4.53 8.61 -25.99
CA SER A 43 5.02 7.33 -25.49
C SER A 43 6.43 7.53 -24.91
N LEU A 44 6.58 7.15 -23.65
CA LEU A 44 7.80 7.25 -22.85
C LEU A 44 8.14 5.89 -22.24
N SER A 45 9.19 5.83 -21.41
CA SER A 45 9.37 4.73 -20.47
C SER A 45 8.30 4.79 -19.37
N SER A 46 8.24 3.74 -18.54
CA SER A 46 7.20 3.59 -17.51
C SER A 46 7.10 4.86 -16.64
N ILE A 47 5.94 5.51 -16.64
CA ILE A 47 5.72 6.76 -15.91
C ILE A 47 5.46 6.44 -14.46
N THR A 48 6.07 7.19 -13.55
CA THR A 48 5.95 6.94 -12.10
C THR A 48 5.27 8.09 -11.36
N CYS A 49 5.55 9.33 -11.75
CA CYS A 49 5.09 10.53 -11.08
C CYS A 49 5.10 11.74 -12.02
N MET A 50 4.32 12.78 -11.69
CA MET A 50 4.34 14.05 -12.43
C MET A 50 3.96 15.23 -11.54
N TYR A 51 4.38 16.42 -11.94
CA TYR A 51 4.06 17.68 -11.30
C TYR A 51 4.02 18.79 -12.35
N GLU A 52 3.05 19.69 -12.25
CA GLU A 52 2.92 20.82 -13.17
C GLU A 52 3.27 22.12 -12.45
N PHE A 53 4.21 22.86 -13.03
CA PHE A 53 4.58 24.18 -12.56
C PHE A 53 3.46 25.21 -12.87
N PRO A 54 3.39 26.33 -12.14
CA PRO A 54 2.35 27.35 -12.31
C PRO A 54 2.19 27.91 -13.72
N TYR A 55 3.25 27.86 -14.55
CA TYR A 55 3.24 28.35 -15.92
C TYR A 55 2.84 27.28 -16.97
N GLY A 56 2.49 26.06 -16.54
CA GLY A 56 2.00 24.96 -17.40
C GLY A 56 3.06 23.95 -17.83
N ASP A 57 4.31 24.12 -17.38
CA ASP A 57 5.36 23.14 -17.65
C ASP A 57 5.17 21.90 -16.80
N LEU A 58 5.06 20.74 -17.45
CA LEU A 58 4.84 19.46 -16.79
C LEU A 58 6.16 18.71 -16.65
N VAL A 59 6.58 18.48 -15.41
CA VAL A 59 7.68 17.59 -15.07
C VAL A 59 7.14 16.17 -14.94
N VAL A 60 7.76 15.22 -15.62
CA VAL A 60 7.38 13.81 -15.63
C VAL A 60 8.58 12.97 -15.24
N GLY A 61 8.41 12.20 -14.17
CA GLY A 61 9.35 11.16 -13.74
C GLY A 61 9.00 9.82 -14.38
N THR A 62 10.02 9.12 -14.84
CA THR A 62 9.91 7.79 -15.45
C THR A 62 10.91 6.83 -14.84
N SER A 63 10.84 5.55 -15.22
CA SER A 63 11.80 4.52 -14.81
C SER A 63 13.24 4.76 -15.31
N GLU A 64 13.46 5.73 -16.21
CA GLU A 64 14.79 5.96 -16.83
C GLU A 64 15.19 7.43 -16.91
N SER A 65 14.27 8.37 -16.69
CA SER A 65 14.51 9.79 -16.95
C SER A 65 13.56 10.72 -16.20
N LEU A 66 13.96 11.99 -16.13
CA LEU A 66 13.15 13.11 -15.68
C LEU A 66 13.04 14.11 -16.83
N GLN A 67 11.82 14.27 -17.34
CA GLN A 67 11.52 15.04 -18.55
C GLN A 67 10.62 16.24 -18.21
N ILE A 68 10.76 17.31 -18.98
CA ILE A 68 9.92 18.51 -18.86
C ILE A 68 9.23 18.74 -20.20
N PHE A 69 7.90 18.86 -20.16
CA PHE A 69 7.04 19.12 -21.30
C PHE A 69 6.43 20.51 -21.20
N ARG A 70 6.38 21.22 -22.32
CA ARG A 70 5.65 22.49 -22.48
C ARG A 70 4.73 22.38 -23.68
N ASP A 71 3.44 22.60 -23.48
CA ASP A 71 2.41 22.49 -24.52
C ASP A 71 2.47 21.16 -25.30
N GLY A 72 2.69 20.05 -24.59
CA GLY A 72 2.79 18.71 -25.19
C GLY A 72 4.10 18.41 -25.93
N LYS A 73 5.12 19.27 -25.83
CA LYS A 73 6.44 19.06 -26.43
C LYS A 73 7.52 18.93 -25.36
N GLU A 74 8.38 17.95 -25.52
CA GLU A 74 9.56 17.79 -24.67
C GLU A 74 10.51 18.99 -24.87
N ILE A 75 10.90 19.62 -23.75
CA ILE A 75 11.85 20.73 -23.70
C ILE A 75 13.20 20.25 -23.17
N THR A 76 13.17 19.44 -22.12
CA THR A 76 14.38 18.94 -21.46
C THR A 76 14.17 17.47 -21.09
N SER A 77 15.22 16.67 -21.24
CA SER A 77 15.26 15.28 -20.78
C SER A 77 16.60 15.03 -20.08
N ASN A 78 16.53 14.56 -18.84
CA ASN A 78 17.70 14.17 -18.05
C ASN A 78 17.60 12.68 -17.73
N ALA A 79 18.65 11.92 -18.04
CA ALA A 79 18.69 10.49 -17.75
C ALA A 79 18.90 10.24 -16.25
N PHE A 80 18.10 9.34 -15.69
CA PHE A 80 18.18 8.83 -14.32
C PHE A 80 18.17 7.31 -14.41
N GLU A 81 19.36 6.69 -14.41
CA GLU A 81 19.52 5.23 -14.60
C GLU A 81 18.74 4.38 -13.59
N THR A 82 18.44 4.94 -12.42
CA THR A 82 17.70 4.27 -11.35
C THR A 82 16.23 4.64 -11.31
N GLY A 83 15.75 5.42 -12.29
CA GLY A 83 14.39 5.94 -12.33
C GLY A 83 14.10 6.99 -11.26
N ILE A 84 12.93 7.61 -11.39
CA ILE A 84 12.35 8.52 -10.41
C ILE A 84 11.19 7.81 -9.74
N ASP A 85 11.19 7.73 -8.41
CA ASP A 85 10.16 7.02 -7.64
C ASP A 85 9.01 7.95 -7.25
N SER A 86 9.33 9.19 -6.88
CA SER A 86 8.33 10.15 -6.46
C SER A 86 8.73 11.58 -6.79
N LEU A 87 7.70 12.43 -6.89
CA LEU A 87 7.83 13.84 -7.17
C LEU A 87 6.87 14.60 -6.26
N SER A 88 7.37 15.63 -5.58
CA SER A 88 6.59 16.52 -4.74
C SER A 88 6.91 17.95 -5.14
N GLY A 89 5.90 18.79 -5.36
CA GLY A 89 6.13 20.13 -5.90
C GLY A 89 5.22 21.18 -5.30
N LYS A 90 5.71 22.41 -5.23
CA LYS A 90 4.95 23.59 -4.81
C LYS A 90 5.50 24.84 -5.47
N GLY A 91 4.66 25.54 -6.22
CA GLY A 91 5.06 26.73 -6.96
C GLY A 91 6.12 26.39 -8.02
N ASP A 92 7.17 27.20 -8.10
CA ASP A 92 8.19 27.09 -9.16
C ASP A 92 9.25 26.01 -8.94
N HIS A 93 9.08 25.16 -7.91
CA HIS A 93 10.05 24.13 -7.54
C HIS A 93 9.38 22.79 -7.26
N ALA A 94 10.07 21.73 -7.64
CA ALA A 94 9.73 20.35 -7.31
C ALA A 94 10.96 19.62 -6.78
N ILE A 95 10.73 18.54 -6.04
CA ILE A 95 11.76 17.61 -5.58
C ILE A 95 11.44 16.22 -6.10
N ALA A 96 12.38 15.67 -6.87
CA ALA A 96 12.35 14.31 -7.38
C ALA A 96 13.21 13.41 -6.48
N ILE A 97 12.66 12.26 -6.09
CA ILE A 97 13.41 11.21 -5.38
C ILE A 97 13.68 10.09 -6.38
N ASP A 98 14.94 9.71 -6.54
CA ASP A 98 15.33 8.62 -7.43
C ASP A 98 15.25 7.24 -6.76
N GLY A 99 15.37 6.16 -7.55
CA GLY A 99 15.34 4.77 -7.05
C GLY A 99 16.46 4.37 -6.08
N LEU A 100 17.41 5.25 -5.78
CA LEU A 100 18.42 5.07 -4.73
C LEU A 100 18.13 5.91 -3.48
N GLY A 101 16.97 6.56 -3.42
CA GLY A 101 16.58 7.45 -2.34
C GLY A 101 17.40 8.75 -2.29
N ARG A 102 17.89 9.25 -3.43
CA ARG A 102 18.57 10.56 -3.53
C ARG A 102 17.57 11.62 -3.99
N ALA A 103 17.69 12.82 -3.43
CA ALA A 103 16.81 13.93 -3.74
C ALA A 103 17.43 14.93 -4.72
N HIS A 104 16.64 15.35 -5.70
CA HIS A 104 17.00 16.33 -6.72
C HIS A 104 15.94 17.43 -6.79
N ILE A 105 16.34 18.68 -6.58
CA ILE A 105 15.47 19.84 -6.78
C ILE A 105 15.44 20.16 -8.28
N VAL A 106 14.24 20.39 -8.81
CA VAL A 106 13.98 20.84 -10.17
C VAL A 106 13.24 22.18 -10.10
N ASP A 107 13.76 23.19 -10.78
CA ASP A 107 13.06 24.47 -10.92
C ASP A 107 12.23 24.54 -12.21
N SER A 108 11.34 25.53 -12.30
CA SER A 108 10.53 25.81 -13.49
C SER A 108 11.33 26.20 -14.74
N ALA A 109 12.63 26.53 -14.59
CA ALA A 109 13.52 26.77 -15.72
C ALA A 109 14.17 25.47 -16.24
N GLY A 110 13.99 24.35 -15.53
CA GLY A 110 14.54 23.04 -15.83
C GLY A 110 15.96 22.81 -15.31
N ASN A 111 16.46 23.65 -14.40
CA ASN A 111 17.71 23.40 -13.71
C ASN A 111 17.50 22.33 -12.63
N ILE A 112 18.49 21.45 -12.48
CA ILE A 112 18.48 20.36 -11.50
C ILE A 112 19.63 20.55 -10.52
N SER A 113 19.31 20.53 -9.22
CA SER A 113 20.28 20.62 -8.12
C SER A 113 20.14 19.42 -7.19
N SER A 114 21.18 18.62 -7.05
CA SER A 114 21.19 17.46 -6.15
C SER A 114 21.37 17.87 -4.70
N ILE A 115 20.63 17.22 -3.80
CA ILE A 115 20.81 17.35 -2.36
C ILE A 115 21.71 16.21 -1.87
N ASN A 116 22.66 16.53 -1.01
CA ASN A 116 23.57 15.55 -0.42
C ASN A 116 22.94 14.84 0.79
N GLU A 117 21.82 14.14 0.56
CA GLU A 117 21.19 13.20 1.49
C GLU A 117 20.91 11.88 0.75
N SER A 118 20.92 10.78 1.49
CA SER A 118 20.62 9.44 0.99
C SER A 118 19.51 8.80 1.84
N SER A 119 18.85 7.77 1.32
CA SER A 119 17.72 7.12 1.99
C SER A 119 16.60 8.10 2.34
N VAL A 120 16.29 9.00 1.40
CA VAL A 120 15.19 9.96 1.53
C VAL A 120 13.87 9.19 1.45
N LEU A 121 13.06 9.30 2.51
CA LEU A 121 11.75 8.66 2.62
C LEU A 121 10.62 9.64 2.26
N PHE A 122 10.72 10.88 2.74
CA PHE A 122 9.75 11.93 2.44
C PHE A 122 10.45 13.21 2.01
N ALA A 123 9.82 13.92 1.09
CA ALA A 123 10.23 15.25 0.67
C ALA A 123 9.02 16.16 0.47
N ALA A 124 9.13 17.40 0.96
CA ALA A 124 8.07 18.39 0.87
C ALA A 124 8.63 19.76 0.49
N VAL A 125 8.03 20.40 -0.51
CA VAL A 125 8.39 21.74 -0.97
C VAL A 125 7.47 22.77 -0.31
N GLY A 126 8.06 23.76 0.34
CA GLY A 126 7.37 24.91 0.95
C GLY A 126 8.17 26.18 0.69
N SER A 127 8.32 27.02 1.71
CA SER A 127 9.30 28.12 1.68
C SER A 127 10.76 27.63 1.55
N GLN A 128 10.99 26.38 1.94
CA GLN A 128 12.23 25.63 1.83
C GLN A 128 11.88 24.19 1.45
N VAL A 129 12.88 23.39 1.09
CA VAL A 129 12.72 21.95 0.89
C VAL A 129 12.94 21.25 2.22
N ALA A 130 11.99 20.44 2.67
CA ALA A 130 12.16 19.55 3.82
C ALA A 130 12.37 18.12 3.33
N ILE A 131 13.32 17.42 3.96
CA ILE A 131 13.64 16.02 3.71
C ILE A 131 13.61 15.28 5.03
N ALA A 132 12.93 14.13 5.04
CA ALA A 132 13.02 13.14 6.09
C ALA A 132 13.62 11.85 5.54
N THR A 133 14.58 11.27 6.26
CA THR A 133 15.26 10.02 5.87
C THR A 133 14.69 8.82 6.64
N GLU A 134 14.99 7.61 6.16
CA GLU A 134 14.63 6.35 6.84
C GLU A 134 15.19 6.25 8.27
N SER A 135 16.29 6.95 8.57
CA SER A 135 16.90 6.97 9.90
C SER A 135 16.22 7.92 10.89
N GLY A 136 15.07 8.52 10.52
CA GLY A 136 14.34 9.46 11.37
C GLY A 136 14.86 10.91 11.34
N LYS A 137 15.87 11.20 10.52
CA LYS A 137 16.49 12.53 10.46
C LYS A 137 15.64 13.45 9.59
N VAL A 138 15.36 14.66 10.08
CA VAL A 138 14.69 15.72 9.31
C VAL A 138 15.65 16.87 9.08
N SER A 139 15.78 17.31 7.83
CA SER A 139 16.62 18.45 7.44
C SER A 139 15.90 19.35 6.46
N THR A 140 16.22 20.63 6.51
CA THR A 140 15.71 21.64 5.58
C THR A 140 16.82 22.18 4.70
N TYR A 141 16.46 22.48 3.46
CA TYR A 141 17.34 22.92 2.40
C TYR A 141 16.75 24.16 1.75
N SER A 142 17.62 25.09 1.36
CA SER A 142 17.26 26.15 0.43
C SER A 142 16.80 25.55 -0.90
N LEU A 143 16.07 26.34 -1.68
CA LEU A 143 15.61 25.95 -3.01
C LEU A 143 16.77 25.70 -3.99
N ASP A 144 17.99 26.17 -3.66
CA ASP A 144 19.23 25.89 -4.40
C ASP A 144 19.98 24.64 -3.89
N GLY A 145 19.41 23.89 -2.94
CA GLY A 145 19.97 22.63 -2.43
C GLY A 145 21.01 22.77 -1.30
N GLN A 146 21.23 23.97 -0.76
CA GLN A 146 22.10 24.15 0.40
C GLN A 146 21.35 23.85 1.70
N LYS A 147 21.95 23.05 2.58
CA LYS A 147 21.39 22.72 3.90
C LYS A 147 21.26 23.97 4.78
N VAL A 148 20.07 24.20 5.32
CA VAL A 148 19.75 25.37 6.17
C VAL A 148 19.69 24.98 7.64
N TRP A 149 18.98 23.89 7.96
CA TRP A 149 18.78 23.46 9.33
C TRP A 149 18.56 21.94 9.40
N GLU A 150 18.88 21.37 10.56
CA GLU A 150 18.66 19.97 10.89
C GLU A 150 17.88 19.91 12.20
N ARG A 151 16.80 19.13 12.21
CA ARG A 151 15.99 18.91 13.38
C ARG A 151 16.80 18.16 14.44
N PRO A 152 16.85 18.64 15.70
CA PRO A 152 17.47 17.88 16.78
C PRO A 152 16.68 16.58 17.00
N MET A 153 17.40 15.46 17.12
CA MET A 153 16.79 14.16 17.42
C MET A 153 16.00 14.24 18.74
N ARG A 154 14.84 13.58 18.75
CA ARG A 154 14.01 13.45 19.95
C ARG A 154 14.16 12.03 20.50
N GLY A 155 14.43 11.94 21.80
CA GLY A 155 14.64 10.66 22.47
C GLY A 155 16.04 10.09 22.29
N ASP A 156 16.32 9.02 23.03
CA ASP A 156 17.61 8.30 22.99
C ASP A 156 17.50 6.93 22.28
N VAL A 157 16.28 6.46 22.02
CA VAL A 157 16.00 5.10 21.48
C VAL A 157 15.86 5.11 19.96
N GLY A 158 15.54 6.27 19.38
CA GLY A 158 15.30 6.46 17.95
C GLY A 158 13.83 6.75 17.64
N GLU A 159 13.59 7.26 16.44
CA GLU A 159 12.27 7.68 15.98
C GLU A 159 12.09 7.36 14.50
N ARG A 160 10.83 7.21 14.08
CA ARG A 160 10.42 7.10 12.70
C ARG A 160 9.61 8.33 12.33
N ILE A 161 9.96 8.99 11.24
CA ILE A 161 9.11 10.03 10.68
C ILE A 161 8.01 9.35 9.89
N THR A 162 6.76 9.78 10.07
CA THR A 162 5.59 9.16 9.42
C THR A 162 5.00 10.06 8.34
N ALA A 163 5.11 11.38 8.50
CA ALA A 163 4.75 12.37 7.50
C ALA A 163 5.46 13.70 7.77
N ILE A 164 5.68 14.49 6.71
CA ILE A 164 6.13 15.88 6.79
C ILE A 164 5.28 16.73 5.84
N GLY A 165 5.06 17.99 6.19
CA GLY A 165 4.32 18.93 5.35
C GLY A 165 4.60 20.37 5.73
N TRP A 166 4.18 21.31 4.89
CA TRP A 166 4.38 22.74 5.11
C TRP A 166 3.05 23.46 5.27
N ASN A 167 2.96 24.28 6.32
CA ASN A 167 1.97 25.33 6.43
C ASN A 167 2.68 26.68 6.36
N ASP A 168 2.63 27.34 5.20
CA ASP A 168 3.40 28.54 4.88
C ASP A 168 4.92 28.38 5.15
N SER A 169 5.41 29.01 6.23
CA SER A 169 6.80 28.97 6.69
C SER A 169 7.08 27.96 7.81
N THR A 170 6.03 27.26 8.25
CA THR A 170 6.09 26.30 9.36
C THR A 170 6.18 24.89 8.80
N LEU A 171 7.25 24.19 9.15
CA LEU A 171 7.40 22.77 8.87
C LEU A 171 6.64 21.99 9.94
N ILE A 172 5.75 21.11 9.52
CA ILE A 172 5.03 20.18 10.39
C ILE A 172 5.65 18.80 10.20
N VAL A 173 6.01 18.17 11.32
CA VAL A 173 6.63 16.84 11.35
C VAL A 173 5.79 15.95 12.23
N ALA A 174 5.31 14.83 11.69
CA ALA A 174 4.72 13.76 12.46
C ALA A 174 5.77 12.66 12.69
N ARG A 175 5.92 12.25 13.94
CA ARG A 175 6.89 11.25 14.37
C ARG A 175 6.23 10.16 15.20
N GLU A 176 6.87 8.99 15.15
CA GLU A 176 6.57 7.79 15.91
C GLU A 176 7.83 7.37 16.68
N GLY A 177 7.76 7.37 18.01
CA GLY A 177 8.86 6.93 18.87
C GLY A 177 9.03 5.42 18.83
N HIS A 178 10.27 4.93 18.96
CA HIS A 178 10.53 3.48 18.95
C HIS A 178 10.31 2.85 20.34
N GLY A 179 9.39 1.89 20.44
CA GLY A 179 9.20 1.03 21.63
C GLY A 179 8.52 1.70 22.84
N LEU A 180 8.76 1.14 24.03
CA LEU A 180 8.38 1.74 25.32
C LEU A 180 9.31 2.93 25.59
N VAL A 181 8.86 4.12 25.24
CA VAL A 181 9.65 5.35 25.36
C VAL A 181 9.88 5.67 26.85
N PRO A 182 11.13 5.67 27.34
CA PRO A 182 11.40 5.97 28.74
C PRO A 182 11.29 7.47 29.01
N GLY A 183 10.47 7.87 30.01
CA GLY A 183 10.35 9.26 30.46
C GLY A 183 9.11 9.98 29.91
N ASP A 184 9.23 11.30 29.64
CA ASP A 184 8.16 12.18 29.11
C ASP A 184 8.15 12.20 27.56
N GLU A 185 8.44 11.07 26.90
CA GLU A 185 8.44 10.97 25.44
C GLU A 185 7.18 10.23 24.95
N GLU A 186 6.45 10.89 24.05
CA GLU A 186 5.21 10.35 23.51
C GLU A 186 5.47 9.46 22.29
N ALA A 187 4.67 8.40 22.20
CA ALA A 187 4.76 7.41 21.13
C ALA A 187 4.42 8.00 19.77
N LEU A 188 3.45 8.92 19.70
CA LEU A 188 3.04 9.61 18.48
C LEU A 188 2.92 11.10 18.77
N GLU A 189 3.67 11.92 18.02
CA GLU A 189 3.76 13.35 18.29
C GLU A 189 3.81 14.15 16.98
N ILE A 190 3.20 15.35 17.00
CA ILE A 190 3.28 16.33 15.93
C ILE A 190 4.04 17.55 16.43
N GLU A 191 4.97 18.04 15.60
CA GLU A 191 5.80 19.18 15.90
C GLU A 191 5.72 20.24 14.81
N HIS A 192 5.57 21.51 15.22
CA HIS A 192 5.55 22.66 14.33
C HIS A 192 6.84 23.46 14.51
N TRP A 193 7.65 23.48 13.47
CA TRP A 193 8.94 24.15 13.45
C TRP A 193 8.91 25.38 12.55
N GLN A 194 9.25 26.53 13.11
CA GLN A 194 9.48 27.74 12.33
C GLN A 194 10.97 28.06 12.38
N SER A 195 11.64 27.90 11.23
CA SER A 195 13.11 27.94 11.15
C SER A 195 13.78 26.94 12.10
N GLN A 196 14.29 27.38 13.25
CA GLN A 196 14.97 26.53 14.24
C GLN A 196 14.19 26.46 15.57
N GLN A 197 13.05 27.14 15.64
CA GLN A 197 12.25 27.23 16.85
C GLN A 197 11.07 26.26 16.77
N LEU A 198 10.95 25.42 17.79
CA LEU A 198 9.73 24.64 18.02
C LEU A 198 8.65 25.59 18.53
N ILE A 199 7.61 25.81 17.73
CA ILE A 199 6.51 26.73 18.03
C ILE A 199 5.41 26.00 18.80
N LYS A 200 5.12 24.76 18.41
CA LYS A 200 4.01 23.98 18.94
C LYS A 200 4.35 22.50 18.88
N ARG A 201 3.85 21.75 19.86
CA ARG A 201 3.98 20.31 19.98
C ARG A 201 2.78 19.77 20.73
N TYR A 202 2.27 18.63 20.28
CA TYR A 202 1.21 17.88 20.94
C TYR A 202 1.22 16.42 20.50
N ASP A 203 0.63 15.58 21.34
CA ASP A 203 0.46 14.15 21.16
C ASP A 203 -0.79 13.81 20.33
N VAL A 204 -0.77 12.65 19.68
CA VAL A 204 -1.93 12.13 18.94
C VAL A 204 -2.17 10.67 19.25
N ASN A 205 -3.45 10.29 19.24
CA ASN A 205 -3.87 8.91 19.55
C ASN A 205 -3.74 7.95 18.35
N ARG A 206 -3.46 8.46 17.15
CA ARG A 206 -3.38 7.68 15.90
C ARG A 206 -2.25 8.24 15.04
N ARG A 207 -1.64 7.36 14.24
CA ARG A 207 -0.47 7.73 13.43
C ARG A 207 -0.90 8.59 12.24
N VAL A 208 -0.23 9.72 12.07
CA VAL A 208 -0.41 10.61 10.92
C VAL A 208 0.34 10.04 9.71
N VAL A 209 -0.35 9.92 8.58
CA VAL A 209 0.19 9.37 7.31
C VAL A 209 0.27 10.39 6.18
N ALA A 210 -0.44 11.52 6.29
CA ALA A 210 -0.43 12.58 5.30
C ALA A 210 -0.57 13.95 5.96
N ILE A 211 0.15 14.95 5.46
CA ILE A 211 0.12 16.33 5.96
C ILE A 211 0.14 17.27 4.75
N ASP A 212 -0.84 18.16 4.66
CA ASP A 212 -0.79 19.33 3.77
C ASP A 212 -1.46 20.52 4.46
N GLY A 213 -0.75 21.66 4.49
CA GLY A 213 -1.16 22.81 5.30
C GLY A 213 -1.37 22.43 6.77
N LEU A 214 -2.56 22.72 7.31
CA LEU A 214 -2.96 22.31 8.67
C LEU A 214 -3.77 21.01 8.69
N TRP A 215 -4.02 20.40 7.53
CA TRP A 215 -4.81 19.20 7.41
C TRP A 215 -3.93 17.96 7.53
N MET A 216 -4.42 16.98 8.29
CA MET A 216 -3.69 15.75 8.56
C MET A 216 -4.61 14.54 8.44
N GLY A 217 -4.10 13.51 7.78
CA GLY A 217 -4.79 12.25 7.60
C GLY A 217 -4.16 11.17 8.48
N LEU A 218 -5.01 10.38 9.14
CA LEU A 218 -4.60 9.32 10.06
C LEU A 218 -4.75 7.95 9.41
N ASP A 219 -3.92 6.99 9.83
CA ASP A 219 -3.96 5.62 9.32
C ASP A 219 -5.25 4.88 9.68
N MET A 220 -5.84 5.15 10.84
CA MET A 220 -7.14 4.62 11.24
C MET A 220 -8.27 5.60 10.89
N GLY A 221 -8.20 6.19 9.70
CA GLY A 221 -9.26 6.97 9.04
C GLY A 221 -9.65 8.31 9.66
N GLY A 222 -9.00 8.76 10.73
CA GLY A 222 -9.25 10.09 11.28
C GLY A 222 -8.76 11.21 10.36
N ILE A 223 -9.45 12.34 10.38
CA ILE A 223 -9.06 13.57 9.67
C ILE A 223 -8.96 14.67 10.72
N MET A 224 -7.78 15.26 10.82
CA MET A 224 -7.49 16.33 11.75
C MET A 224 -7.28 17.67 11.02
N TYR A 225 -7.77 18.73 11.64
CA TYR A 225 -7.37 20.10 11.35
C TYR A 225 -6.58 20.61 12.56
N ASP A 226 -5.27 20.79 12.38
CA ASP A 226 -4.34 21.11 13.46
C ASP A 226 -4.43 20.06 14.60
N GLU A 227 -4.88 20.44 15.80
CA GLU A 227 -5.07 19.51 16.94
C GLU A 227 -6.44 18.83 16.96
N THR A 228 -7.39 19.30 16.16
CA THR A 228 -8.80 18.91 16.29
C THR A 228 -9.13 17.80 15.31
N LEU A 229 -9.64 16.67 15.81
CA LEU A 229 -10.28 15.66 14.98
C LEU A 229 -11.62 16.19 14.48
N VAL A 230 -11.75 16.39 13.16
CA VAL A 230 -12.96 16.97 12.54
C VAL A 230 -13.86 15.92 11.91
N ALA A 231 -13.31 14.77 11.52
CA ALA A 231 -14.06 13.67 10.91
C ALA A 231 -13.36 12.34 11.11
N GLU A 232 -14.12 11.25 11.00
CA GLU A 232 -13.61 9.88 11.00
C GLU A 232 -14.15 9.12 9.77
N LEU A 233 -13.26 8.36 9.15
CA LEU A 233 -13.50 7.43 8.07
C LEU A 233 -13.21 6.01 8.53
N ASN A 234 -13.70 5.01 7.79
CA ASN A 234 -13.46 3.60 8.11
C ASN A 234 -12.09 3.08 7.61
N HIS A 235 -11.40 3.85 6.78
CA HIS A 235 -10.16 3.46 6.11
C HIS A 235 -9.13 4.61 6.15
N PRO A 236 -7.82 4.33 6.00
CA PRO A 236 -6.77 5.33 6.08
C PRO A 236 -6.99 6.58 5.21
N ALA A 237 -6.86 7.76 5.82
CA ALA A 237 -6.86 9.05 5.13
C ALA A 237 -5.44 9.34 4.61
N HIS A 238 -5.05 8.67 3.53
CA HIS A 238 -3.66 8.64 3.06
C HIS A 238 -3.32 9.71 2.02
N ILE A 239 -4.33 10.42 1.49
CA ILE A 239 -4.16 11.61 0.64
C ILE A 239 -4.88 12.76 1.32
N VAL A 240 -4.19 13.88 1.48
CA VAL A 240 -4.76 15.13 2.01
C VAL A 240 -4.26 16.27 1.14
N ILE A 241 -5.18 17.09 0.65
CA ILE A 241 -4.88 18.28 -0.16
C ILE A 241 -5.60 19.47 0.47
N ASP A 242 -4.83 20.44 0.96
CA ASP A 242 -5.35 21.65 1.58
C ASP A 242 -5.94 22.60 0.52
N ARG A 243 -7.16 23.08 0.77
CA ARG A 243 -7.84 24.10 -0.03
C ARG A 243 -8.23 25.33 0.80
N GLY A 244 -7.58 25.54 1.94
CA GLY A 244 -7.84 26.62 2.89
C GLY A 244 -8.94 26.25 3.89
N GLU A 245 -10.20 26.60 3.59
CA GLU A 245 -11.31 26.33 4.51
C GLU A 245 -11.80 24.88 4.49
N SER A 246 -11.42 24.12 3.46
CA SER A 246 -11.70 22.70 3.35
C SER A 246 -10.48 21.95 2.82
N ALA A 247 -10.50 20.63 2.89
CA ALA A 247 -9.52 19.75 2.29
C ALA A 247 -10.18 18.61 1.54
N LEU A 248 -9.48 18.11 0.53
CA LEU A 248 -9.85 16.87 -0.14
C LEU A 248 -9.05 15.72 0.48
N VAL A 249 -9.76 14.65 0.83
CA VAL A 249 -9.20 13.50 1.54
C VAL A 249 -9.53 12.21 0.82
N GLY A 250 -8.49 11.54 0.31
CA GLY A 250 -8.59 10.24 -0.35
C GLY A 250 -8.53 9.11 0.69
N SER A 251 -9.52 8.22 0.65
CA SER A 251 -9.61 7.06 1.52
C SER A 251 -10.39 5.94 0.85
N TRP A 252 -9.73 4.80 0.62
CA TRP A 252 -10.31 3.63 -0.03
C TRP A 252 -10.94 4.01 -1.39
N PHE A 253 -12.16 3.56 -1.71
CA PHE A 253 -12.90 3.91 -2.93
C PHE A 253 -13.49 5.35 -2.95
N HIS A 254 -13.12 6.23 -2.01
CA HIS A 254 -13.80 7.51 -1.86
C HIS A 254 -12.85 8.70 -1.77
N LEU A 255 -13.18 9.76 -2.50
CA LEU A 255 -12.63 11.11 -2.28
C LEU A 255 -13.66 11.94 -1.50
N HIS A 256 -13.26 12.42 -0.33
CA HIS A 256 -14.10 13.22 0.55
C HIS A 256 -13.71 14.70 0.48
N ASN A 257 -14.67 15.59 0.61
CA ASN A 257 -14.41 16.99 0.97
C ASN A 257 -14.80 17.23 2.41
N VAL A 258 -13.88 17.78 3.18
CA VAL A 258 -13.98 17.93 4.63
C VAL A 258 -13.68 19.37 5.00
N ASN A 259 -14.47 19.95 5.88
CA ASN A 259 -14.18 21.24 6.49
C ASN A 259 -14.10 21.09 8.02
N LYS A 260 -13.94 22.20 8.73
CA LYS A 260 -13.80 22.20 10.20
C LYS A 260 -15.04 21.69 10.91
N GLU A 261 -16.20 21.70 10.25
CA GLU A 261 -17.47 21.17 10.74
C GLU A 261 -17.68 19.67 10.44
N GLY A 262 -16.82 19.06 9.61
CA GLY A 262 -16.83 17.64 9.28
C GLY A 262 -16.99 17.34 7.79
N LEU A 263 -17.50 16.13 7.48
CA LEU A 263 -17.67 15.64 6.11
C LEU A 263 -18.76 16.42 5.36
N GLN A 264 -18.42 16.97 4.20
CA GLN A 264 -19.34 17.75 3.36
C GLN A 264 -19.96 16.92 2.25
N TRP A 265 -19.13 16.18 1.51
CA TRP A 265 -19.56 15.26 0.46
C TRP A 265 -18.48 14.22 0.20
N ALA A 266 -18.87 13.14 -0.47
CA ALA A 266 -17.96 12.10 -0.95
C ALA A 266 -18.28 11.73 -2.40
N VAL A 267 -17.24 11.43 -3.18
CA VAL A 267 -17.35 10.85 -4.53
C VAL A 267 -16.76 9.46 -4.47
N GLU A 268 -17.56 8.47 -4.86
CA GLU A 268 -17.12 7.09 -5.01
C GLU A 268 -16.45 6.89 -6.38
N THR A 269 -15.34 6.18 -6.39
CA THR A 269 -14.61 5.76 -7.58
C THR A 269 -14.63 4.26 -7.70
N GLN A 270 -14.50 3.77 -8.94
CA GLN A 270 -14.51 2.33 -9.23
C GLN A 270 -13.27 1.62 -8.62
N GLY A 271 -12.10 2.25 -8.69
CA GLY A 271 -10.87 1.81 -7.99
C GLY A 271 -10.59 2.59 -6.69
N MET A 272 -9.66 2.07 -5.88
CA MET A 272 -9.16 2.76 -4.69
C MET A 272 -8.49 4.07 -5.10
N VAL A 273 -8.79 5.16 -4.42
CA VAL A 273 -8.21 6.48 -4.68
C VAL A 273 -6.73 6.46 -4.31
N GLU A 274 -5.84 6.41 -5.30
CA GLU A 274 -4.38 6.38 -5.10
C GLU A 274 -3.69 7.67 -5.55
N LYS A 275 -4.31 8.39 -6.50
CA LYS A 275 -3.76 9.60 -7.10
C LYS A 275 -4.83 10.66 -7.18
N VAL A 276 -4.54 11.84 -6.63
CA VAL A 276 -5.42 13.00 -6.71
C VAL A 276 -4.60 14.22 -7.11
N SER A 277 -5.09 14.98 -8.07
CA SER A 277 -4.56 16.30 -8.41
C SER A 277 -5.69 17.31 -8.44
N VAL A 278 -5.43 18.49 -7.91
CA VAL A 278 -6.39 19.59 -7.81
C VAL A 278 -5.77 20.85 -8.41
N ASN A 279 -6.53 21.53 -9.26
CA ASN A 279 -6.11 22.80 -9.83
C ASN A 279 -6.31 23.95 -8.83
N ASN A 280 -5.71 25.11 -9.10
CA ASN A 280 -5.66 26.22 -8.14
C ASN A 280 -7.04 26.73 -7.65
N ASP A 281 -8.08 26.64 -8.49
CA ASP A 281 -9.44 27.06 -8.12
C ASP A 281 -10.34 25.88 -7.66
N GLY A 282 -9.91 24.64 -7.84
CA GLY A 282 -10.66 23.42 -7.56
C GLY A 282 -11.75 23.08 -8.56
N SER A 283 -11.83 23.76 -9.71
CA SER A 283 -12.79 23.43 -10.78
C SER A 283 -12.47 22.11 -11.48
N ALA A 284 -11.23 21.66 -11.38
CA ALA A 284 -10.77 20.39 -11.95
C ALA A 284 -10.03 19.60 -10.88
N VAL A 285 -10.60 18.45 -10.52
CA VAL A 285 -9.97 17.44 -9.67
C VAL A 285 -9.90 16.15 -10.44
N LEU A 286 -8.67 15.67 -10.68
CA LEU A 286 -8.43 14.37 -11.27
C LEU A 286 -8.23 13.34 -10.16
N ILE A 287 -8.91 12.21 -10.30
CA ILE A 287 -8.84 11.08 -9.38
C ILE A 287 -8.49 9.85 -10.20
N ALA A 288 -7.48 9.10 -9.77
CA ALA A 288 -7.11 7.83 -10.38
C ALA A 288 -6.67 6.83 -9.32
N GLY A 289 -6.72 5.56 -9.71
CA GLY A 289 -6.64 4.46 -8.76
C GLY A 289 -6.48 3.11 -9.43
N SER A 290 -6.57 2.06 -8.64
CA SER A 290 -6.79 0.69 -9.11
C SER A 290 -7.62 -0.08 -8.09
N ASP A 291 -8.22 -1.18 -8.52
CA ASP A 291 -8.90 -2.16 -7.67
C ASP A 291 -7.95 -3.23 -7.11
N GLN A 292 -6.64 -3.09 -7.39
CA GLN A 292 -5.56 -4.03 -7.05
C GLN A 292 -5.78 -5.45 -7.58
N ASN A 293 -6.53 -5.59 -8.68
CA ASN A 293 -6.77 -6.87 -9.33
C ASN A 293 -6.11 -6.90 -10.72
N ASP A 294 -5.17 -7.83 -10.91
CA ASP A 294 -4.44 -7.95 -12.18
C ASP A 294 -5.29 -8.55 -13.32
N TYR A 295 -6.52 -8.99 -13.04
CA TYR A 295 -7.42 -9.64 -14.00
C TYR A 295 -8.55 -8.72 -14.50
N THR A 296 -8.64 -7.49 -14.02
CA THR A 296 -9.65 -6.51 -14.44
C THR A 296 -9.05 -5.45 -15.38
N ASP A 297 -9.92 -4.77 -16.12
CA ASP A 297 -9.50 -3.66 -16.96
C ASP A 297 -8.99 -2.49 -16.10
N PRO A 298 -7.98 -1.73 -16.58
CA PRO A 298 -7.47 -0.57 -15.85
C PRO A 298 -8.55 0.47 -15.57
N GLU A 299 -8.52 0.97 -14.33
CA GLU A 299 -9.45 1.98 -13.84
C GLU A 299 -9.30 3.33 -14.57
N PRO A 300 -10.41 4.02 -14.89
CA PRO A 300 -10.35 5.29 -15.61
C PRO A 300 -9.85 6.43 -14.72
N VAL A 301 -9.36 7.50 -15.34
CA VAL A 301 -9.17 8.78 -14.65
C VAL A 301 -10.51 9.50 -14.57
N VAL A 302 -10.94 9.84 -13.36
CA VAL A 302 -12.19 10.54 -13.10
C VAL A 302 -11.91 12.03 -12.92
N LEU A 303 -12.69 12.88 -13.61
CA LEU A 303 -12.68 14.33 -13.44
C LEU A 303 -13.95 14.77 -12.71
N ILE A 304 -13.79 15.54 -11.63
CA ILE A 304 -14.87 16.20 -10.92
C ILE A 304 -14.61 17.70 -10.78
N ASP A 305 -15.68 18.47 -10.53
CA ASP A 305 -15.60 19.85 -10.05
C ASP A 305 -15.90 19.87 -8.56
N SER A 306 -14.88 20.18 -7.74
CA SER A 306 -15.01 20.20 -6.28
C SER A 306 -15.81 21.39 -5.75
N ASN A 307 -16.08 22.39 -6.58
CA ASN A 307 -16.91 23.55 -6.27
C ASN A 307 -18.37 23.35 -6.67
N ALA A 308 -18.70 22.25 -7.35
CA ALA A 308 -20.06 21.93 -7.73
C ALA A 308 -20.97 21.82 -6.50
N GLN A 309 -22.22 22.24 -6.65
CA GLN A 309 -23.20 22.14 -5.58
C GLN A 309 -23.49 20.66 -5.26
N PRO A 310 -23.29 20.20 -4.02
CA PRO A 310 -23.52 18.80 -3.68
C PRO A 310 -25.00 18.42 -3.82
N SER A 311 -25.24 17.24 -4.37
CA SER A 311 -26.57 16.63 -4.48
C SER A 311 -26.66 15.40 -3.58
N LEU A 312 -27.88 14.98 -3.26
CA LEU A 312 -28.11 13.72 -2.55
C LEU A 312 -27.61 12.56 -3.40
N LEU A 313 -26.84 11.66 -2.80
CA LEU A 313 -26.54 10.37 -3.40
C LEU A 313 -27.85 9.57 -3.45
N ILE A 314 -28.35 9.35 -4.66
CA ILE A 314 -29.48 8.46 -4.90
C ILE A 314 -28.85 7.11 -5.20
N GLU A 315 -28.77 6.25 -4.19
CA GLU A 315 -28.52 4.82 -4.42
C GLU A 315 -29.73 4.30 -5.19
N GLU A 316 -29.57 4.02 -6.48
CA GLU A 316 -30.59 3.26 -7.20
C GLU A 316 -30.66 1.88 -6.53
N GLU A 317 -31.79 1.54 -5.90
CA GLU A 317 -32.07 0.22 -5.28
C GLU A 317 -31.93 -0.97 -6.26
N THR A 318 -31.51 -0.72 -7.50
CA THR A 318 -31.24 -1.72 -8.54
C THR A 318 -29.79 -2.22 -8.56
N ALA A 319 -28.91 -1.80 -7.65
CA ALA A 319 -27.52 -2.25 -7.57
C ALA A 319 -27.33 -3.62 -6.88
N ILE A 320 -28.30 -4.52 -7.02
CA ILE A 320 -28.07 -5.97 -6.94
C ILE A 320 -28.16 -6.45 -8.38
N ASP A 321 -27.09 -7.05 -8.89
CA ASP A 321 -27.00 -7.83 -10.15
C ASP A 321 -26.31 -7.19 -11.38
N ASP A 322 -25.20 -6.45 -11.20
CA ASP A 322 -24.25 -6.17 -12.29
C ASP A 322 -22.85 -6.80 -12.06
N TRP A 323 -22.82 -7.90 -11.32
CA TRP A 323 -21.69 -8.84 -11.33
C TRP A 323 -21.80 -9.72 -12.59
N GLY A 324 -21.47 -9.15 -13.75
CA GLY A 324 -21.18 -9.84 -15.01
C GLY A 324 -22.22 -10.84 -15.50
N GLU A 325 -22.95 -10.51 -16.57
CA GLU A 325 -23.68 -11.49 -17.38
C GLU A 325 -22.74 -12.61 -17.85
N ALA A 326 -22.69 -13.72 -17.13
CA ALA A 326 -22.16 -14.97 -17.65
C ALA A 326 -23.08 -15.43 -18.79
N PRO A 327 -22.55 -15.87 -19.95
CA PRO A 327 -23.39 -16.31 -21.05
C PRO A 327 -24.26 -17.48 -20.59
N ALA A 328 -25.57 -17.35 -20.75
CA ALA A 328 -26.52 -18.40 -20.40
C ALA A 328 -26.21 -19.67 -21.20
N ILE A 329 -25.72 -20.70 -20.52
CA ILE A 329 -25.71 -22.05 -21.06
C ILE A 329 -27.15 -22.55 -20.93
N GLU A 330 -27.90 -22.58 -22.04
CA GLU A 330 -29.20 -23.23 -22.08
C GLU A 330 -29.00 -24.75 -21.93
N ILE A 331 -29.17 -25.24 -20.71
CA ILE A 331 -29.30 -26.68 -20.43
C ILE A 331 -30.80 -26.97 -20.42
N ASP A 332 -31.26 -27.84 -21.32
CA ASP A 332 -32.65 -28.27 -21.38
C ASP A 332 -33.00 -29.06 -20.10
N ALA A 333 -33.94 -28.54 -19.32
CA ALA A 333 -34.36 -29.13 -18.05
C ALA A 333 -34.99 -30.52 -18.20
N ASP A 334 -35.47 -30.89 -19.41
CA ASP A 334 -36.02 -32.22 -19.65
C ASP A 334 -34.93 -33.32 -19.71
N GLU A 335 -33.66 -32.97 -19.92
CA GLU A 335 -32.53 -33.93 -19.92
C GLU A 335 -31.95 -34.16 -18.51
N LEU A 336 -32.21 -33.24 -17.56
CA LEU A 336 -31.70 -33.33 -16.18
C LEU A 336 -32.64 -34.08 -15.21
N TYR A 337 -33.95 -34.12 -15.51
CA TYR A 337 -34.96 -34.74 -14.63
C TYR A 337 -35.51 -36.08 -15.15
N GLY A 338 -34.89 -36.65 -16.19
CA GLY A 338 -35.38 -37.85 -16.88
C GLY A 338 -35.07 -39.19 -16.21
N ASP A 339 -34.09 -39.26 -15.31
CA ASP A 339 -33.71 -40.52 -14.65
C ASP A 339 -33.76 -40.41 -13.12
N ASN A 340 -34.38 -41.42 -12.52
CA ASN A 340 -34.75 -41.57 -11.10
C ASN A 340 -33.54 -41.78 -10.17
N THR A 341 -32.47 -41.00 -10.32
CA THR A 341 -31.29 -41.07 -9.46
C THR A 341 -31.30 -39.87 -8.53
N SER A 342 -31.43 -40.12 -7.23
CA SER A 342 -31.46 -39.03 -6.26
C SER A 342 -30.08 -38.39 -6.12
N LEU A 343 -30.05 -37.10 -5.79
CA LEU A 343 -28.83 -36.29 -5.69
C LEU A 343 -27.82 -36.87 -4.68
N GLU A 344 -28.32 -37.63 -3.69
CA GLU A 344 -27.50 -38.31 -2.68
C GLU A 344 -26.69 -39.49 -3.24
N GLU A 345 -27.20 -40.18 -4.27
CA GLU A 345 -26.51 -41.30 -4.94
C GLU A 345 -25.41 -40.79 -5.90
N LEU A 346 -25.59 -39.59 -6.44
CA LEU A 346 -24.61 -38.91 -7.29
C LEU A 346 -23.43 -38.33 -6.48
N ALA A 347 -23.66 -38.01 -5.19
CA ALA A 347 -22.68 -37.40 -4.29
C ALA A 347 -21.88 -38.41 -3.44
N GLY A 348 -22.23 -39.70 -3.45
CA GLY A 348 -21.46 -40.76 -2.78
C GLY A 348 -21.36 -40.64 -1.24
N ILE A 349 -22.37 -40.05 -0.60
CA ILE A 349 -22.40 -39.83 0.87
C ILE A 349 -23.24 -40.92 1.52
N GLU A 350 -22.61 -41.82 2.29
CA GLU A 350 -23.34 -42.73 3.19
C GLU A 350 -23.89 -41.95 4.40
N ALA A 351 -25.18 -42.14 4.67
CA ALA A 351 -25.85 -41.57 5.83
C ALA A 351 -25.41 -42.27 7.13
N GLY A 352 -24.56 -41.62 7.91
CA GLY A 352 -24.28 -41.96 9.30
C GLY A 352 -25.23 -41.24 10.27
N ASP A 353 -25.76 -41.99 11.23
CA ASP A 353 -26.81 -41.64 12.20
C ASP A 353 -26.69 -40.25 12.87
N LEU A 354 -27.75 -39.45 12.73
CA LEU A 354 -28.01 -38.23 13.52
C LEU A 354 -28.93 -38.58 14.71
N SER A 355 -28.33 -38.94 15.85
CA SER A 355 -29.08 -39.14 17.10
C SER A 355 -28.66 -38.25 18.28
N ASP A 356 -27.68 -37.35 18.11
CA ASP A 356 -27.14 -36.54 19.23
C ASP A 356 -27.37 -35.02 19.13
N ALA A 357 -28.24 -34.57 18.22
CA ALA A 357 -28.55 -33.14 18.07
C ALA A 357 -29.41 -32.55 19.23
N SER A 358 -29.94 -33.38 20.13
CA SER A 358 -30.73 -32.91 21.28
C SER A 358 -29.88 -32.54 22.50
N ASN A 359 -28.65 -33.07 22.62
CA ASN A 359 -27.76 -32.79 23.75
C ASN A 359 -26.97 -31.47 23.58
N LEU A 360 -26.89 -30.94 22.36
CA LEU A 360 -26.18 -29.70 22.07
C LEU A 360 -26.99 -28.43 22.44
N LEU A 361 -28.32 -28.54 22.49
CA LEU A 361 -29.21 -27.40 22.81
C LEU A 361 -29.42 -27.22 24.33
N ASP A 362 -29.26 -28.26 25.14
CA ASP A 362 -29.31 -28.17 26.61
C ASP A 362 -28.03 -27.56 27.21
N ALA A 363 -26.88 -27.67 26.53
CA ALA A 363 -25.61 -27.08 26.96
C ALA A 363 -25.52 -25.56 26.75
N LEU A 364 -26.48 -24.96 26.03
CA LEU A 364 -26.54 -23.52 25.75
C LEU A 364 -27.53 -22.77 26.65
N ASN A 365 -28.21 -23.46 27.57
CA ASN A 365 -29.22 -22.86 28.46
C ASN A 365 -28.78 -22.83 29.94
N ASP A 366 -27.51 -23.11 30.25
CA ASP A 366 -26.97 -22.85 31.58
C ASP A 366 -26.72 -21.35 31.75
N GLU A 367 -27.48 -20.78 32.68
CA GLU A 367 -27.48 -19.39 33.10
C GLU A 367 -26.06 -19.02 33.60
N ILE A 368 -25.36 -18.13 32.89
CA ILE A 368 -24.04 -17.64 33.30
C ILE A 368 -24.23 -16.81 34.58
N GLU A 369 -23.98 -17.40 35.75
CA GLU A 369 -23.75 -16.65 36.98
C GLU A 369 -22.40 -15.94 36.86
N ILE A 370 -22.42 -14.63 36.63
CA ILE A 370 -21.23 -13.78 36.69
C ILE A 370 -20.88 -13.56 38.16
N GLU A 371 -20.02 -14.40 38.73
CA GLU A 371 -19.31 -14.05 39.97
C GLU A 371 -18.26 -12.99 39.64
N THR A 372 -18.49 -11.75 40.07
CA THR A 372 -17.48 -10.70 40.05
C THR A 372 -16.38 -11.02 41.06
N VAL A 373 -15.28 -11.61 40.59
CA VAL A 373 -14.05 -11.72 41.38
C VAL A 373 -13.24 -10.44 41.19
N ASP A 374 -13.00 -9.74 42.29
CA ASP A 374 -12.20 -8.51 42.36
C ASP A 374 -10.71 -8.92 42.28
N VAL A 375 -10.17 -9.05 41.07
CA VAL A 375 -8.76 -9.43 40.83
C VAL A 375 -7.94 -8.16 40.67
N GLN A 376 -6.92 -7.99 41.51
CA GLN A 376 -6.02 -6.83 41.48
C GLN A 376 -5.23 -6.80 40.15
N GLU A 377 -5.28 -5.68 39.42
CA GLU A 377 -4.65 -5.50 38.09
C GLU A 377 -3.15 -5.84 38.04
N GLU A 378 -2.45 -5.76 39.19
CA GLU A 378 -1.02 -6.04 39.29
C GLU A 378 -0.69 -7.54 39.06
N ASP A 379 -1.59 -8.46 39.42
CA ASP A 379 -1.39 -9.90 39.20
C ASP A 379 -1.72 -10.31 37.75
N LEU A 380 -2.65 -9.60 37.09
CA LEU A 380 -3.00 -9.85 35.69
C LEU A 380 -1.85 -9.45 34.75
N MET A 381 -1.18 -8.33 35.05
CA MET A 381 -0.05 -7.82 34.27
C MET A 381 1.20 -8.72 34.42
N LEU A 382 1.42 -9.26 35.62
CA LEU A 382 2.49 -10.24 35.87
C LEU A 382 2.21 -11.57 35.16
N ALA A 383 0.97 -12.06 35.17
CA ALA A 383 0.59 -13.29 34.47
C ALA A 383 0.74 -13.16 32.94
N LEU A 384 0.38 -12.01 32.35
CA LEU A 384 0.57 -11.77 30.91
C LEU A 384 2.04 -11.63 30.50
N SER A 385 2.91 -11.13 31.40
CA SER A 385 4.33 -10.96 31.11
C SER A 385 5.15 -12.25 31.16
N LEU A 386 4.63 -13.28 31.85
CA LEU A 386 5.33 -14.56 32.04
C LEU A 386 5.07 -15.57 30.91
N ASP A 387 4.01 -15.39 30.12
CA ASP A 387 3.60 -16.34 29.07
C ASP A 387 3.87 -15.87 27.62
N ALA A 388 4.51 -14.71 27.43
CA ALA A 388 4.90 -14.24 26.10
C ALA A 388 6.20 -14.91 25.62
N GLU A 389 6.15 -16.22 25.36
CA GLU A 389 7.19 -16.88 24.57
C GLU A 389 7.12 -16.34 23.13
N GLU A 390 8.15 -15.60 22.72
CA GLU A 390 8.30 -15.11 21.34
C GLU A 390 8.24 -16.30 20.38
N ILE A 391 7.21 -16.36 19.53
CA ILE A 391 7.04 -17.45 18.56
C ILE A 391 8.03 -17.25 17.40
N ILE A 392 9.02 -18.13 17.28
CA ILE A 392 10.00 -18.11 16.20
C ILE A 392 9.52 -19.08 15.10
N ALA A 393 9.24 -18.56 13.91
CA ALA A 393 8.85 -19.40 12.76
C ALA A 393 10.04 -20.24 12.26
N PRO A 394 9.81 -21.49 11.83
CA PRO A 394 10.87 -22.33 11.29
C PRO A 394 11.34 -21.80 9.93
N LEU A 395 12.65 -21.88 9.66
CA LEU A 395 13.26 -21.47 8.41
C LEU A 395 13.68 -22.71 7.61
N PRO A 396 12.96 -23.07 6.54
CA PRO A 396 13.31 -24.23 5.70
C PRO A 396 14.65 -24.02 5.00
N ASP A 397 15.43 -25.09 4.91
CA ASP A 397 16.67 -25.17 4.13
C ASP A 397 16.63 -26.45 3.30
N ALA A 398 16.51 -26.30 1.97
CA ALA A 398 16.45 -27.39 1.00
C ALA A 398 17.84 -27.93 0.62
N GLY A 399 18.92 -27.35 1.16
CA GLY A 399 20.29 -27.60 0.75
C GLY A 399 20.69 -26.82 -0.50
N GLY A 400 22.00 -26.77 -0.78
CA GLY A 400 22.53 -26.07 -1.95
C GLY A 400 22.42 -26.87 -3.26
N ASP A 401 22.44 -26.15 -4.38
CA ASP A 401 22.34 -26.71 -5.74
C ASP A 401 23.34 -27.85 -6.01
N GLN A 402 22.88 -28.87 -6.73
CA GLN A 402 23.65 -30.08 -7.01
C GLN A 402 23.92 -30.28 -8.50
N SER A 403 25.11 -30.76 -8.83
CA SER A 403 25.50 -31.15 -10.20
C SER A 403 26.10 -32.55 -10.19
N LEU A 404 25.46 -33.49 -10.89
CA LEU A 404 25.80 -34.92 -10.89
C LEU A 404 25.86 -35.47 -12.32
N ASN A 405 26.62 -36.53 -12.55
CA ASN A 405 26.64 -37.23 -13.84
C ASN A 405 25.66 -38.41 -13.82
N ALA A 406 24.98 -38.67 -14.93
CA ALA A 406 24.12 -39.84 -15.08
C ALA A 406 24.92 -41.16 -15.15
N ASP A 407 24.38 -42.22 -14.54
CA ASP A 407 24.87 -43.59 -14.69
C ASP A 407 24.59 -44.15 -16.11
N GLU A 408 25.08 -45.36 -16.42
CA GLU A 408 24.91 -46.02 -17.74
C GLU A 408 23.44 -46.13 -18.20
N ASP A 409 22.49 -46.11 -17.26
CA ASP A 409 21.03 -46.14 -17.50
C ASP A 409 20.40 -44.76 -17.77
N GLY A 410 21.18 -43.67 -17.79
CA GLY A 410 20.70 -42.31 -18.08
C GLY A 410 20.06 -41.57 -16.90
N THR A 411 20.31 -42.04 -15.68
CA THR A 411 19.73 -41.53 -14.43
C THR A 411 20.78 -41.35 -13.34
N ALA A 412 20.57 -40.45 -12.38
CA ALA A 412 21.39 -40.31 -11.18
C ALA A 412 20.53 -40.40 -9.90
N ILE A 413 21.11 -40.94 -8.82
CA ILE A 413 20.49 -40.92 -7.48
C ILE A 413 20.96 -39.67 -6.75
N VAL A 414 20.01 -38.82 -6.38
CA VAL A 414 20.24 -37.54 -5.70
C VAL A 414 19.68 -37.63 -4.29
N THR A 415 20.42 -37.11 -3.32
CA THR A 415 19.95 -37.01 -1.93
C THR A 415 19.51 -35.58 -1.67
N LEU A 416 18.23 -35.41 -1.32
CA LEU A 416 17.67 -34.17 -0.81
C LEU A 416 17.73 -34.23 0.71
N ASP A 417 18.30 -33.22 1.32
CA ASP A 417 18.60 -33.21 2.76
C ASP A 417 18.18 -31.87 3.36
N ALA A 418 17.10 -31.90 4.14
CA ALA A 418 16.58 -30.73 4.82
C ALA A 418 17.11 -30.56 6.26
N SER A 419 18.17 -31.27 6.64
CA SER A 419 18.68 -31.30 8.03
C SER A 419 19.19 -29.96 8.55
N GLU A 420 19.53 -29.01 7.68
CA GLU A 420 19.95 -27.66 8.05
C GLU A 420 18.77 -26.69 8.30
N THR A 421 17.53 -27.17 8.14
CA THR A 421 16.32 -26.41 8.46
C THR A 421 16.34 -25.99 9.93
N LYS A 422 16.16 -24.70 10.19
CA LYS A 422 16.23 -24.14 11.55
C LYS A 422 14.85 -24.10 12.16
N ASP A 423 14.65 -24.89 13.21
CA ASP A 423 13.43 -24.91 14.01
C ASP A 423 13.76 -24.79 15.51
N PRO A 424 14.06 -23.58 16.01
CA PRO A 424 14.50 -23.36 17.39
C PRO A 424 13.48 -23.75 18.47
N GLN A 425 12.22 -23.93 18.07
CA GLN A 425 11.08 -24.22 18.95
C GLN A 425 10.40 -25.56 18.63
N GLU A 426 11.02 -26.40 17.78
CA GLU A 426 10.50 -27.71 17.37
C GLU A 426 9.01 -27.67 16.96
N ARG A 427 8.66 -26.68 16.13
CA ARG A 427 7.28 -26.40 15.69
C ARG A 427 6.87 -27.11 14.41
N ILE A 428 7.79 -27.69 13.64
CA ILE A 428 7.48 -28.32 12.36
C ILE A 428 6.66 -29.60 12.58
N THR A 429 5.52 -29.70 11.91
CA THR A 429 4.60 -30.85 12.00
C THR A 429 4.59 -31.72 10.75
N SER A 430 4.90 -31.15 9.58
CA SER A 430 5.00 -31.91 8.33
C SER A 430 6.08 -31.36 7.40
N TRP A 431 6.70 -32.26 6.65
CA TRP A 431 7.63 -31.98 5.58
C TRP A 431 7.00 -32.47 4.27
N SER A 432 7.27 -31.78 3.16
CA SER A 432 6.82 -32.21 1.84
C SER A 432 7.80 -31.71 0.79
N TRP A 433 8.44 -32.64 0.09
CA TRP A 433 9.23 -32.36 -1.10
C TRP A 433 8.34 -32.44 -2.32
N VAL A 434 8.34 -31.41 -3.16
CA VAL A 434 7.56 -31.37 -4.40
C VAL A 434 8.46 -31.14 -5.61
N ASP A 435 8.05 -31.71 -6.75
CA ASP A 435 8.69 -31.43 -8.03
C ASP A 435 8.18 -30.14 -8.68
N SER A 436 8.81 -29.73 -9.79
CA SER A 436 8.38 -28.57 -10.60
C SER A 436 6.92 -28.63 -11.12
N SER A 437 6.26 -29.79 -11.08
CA SER A 437 4.84 -29.95 -11.43
C SER A 437 3.90 -29.81 -10.22
N GLY A 438 4.45 -29.62 -9.03
CA GLY A 438 3.72 -29.56 -7.77
C GLY A 438 3.35 -30.92 -7.20
N LYS A 439 3.90 -32.02 -7.75
CA LYS A 439 3.65 -33.37 -7.27
C LYS A 439 4.55 -33.68 -6.08
N GLU A 440 3.96 -34.19 -5.01
CA GLU A 440 4.70 -34.64 -3.83
C GLU A 440 5.56 -35.87 -4.14
N ILE A 441 6.83 -35.76 -3.76
CA ILE A 441 7.88 -36.76 -3.90
C ILE A 441 8.04 -37.55 -2.60
N SER A 442 8.06 -36.86 -1.45
CA SER A 442 8.16 -37.48 -0.13
C SER A 442 7.80 -36.51 0.98
N ASP A 443 7.35 -37.07 2.11
CA ASP A 443 7.07 -36.44 3.38
C ASP A 443 8.22 -36.49 4.41
N ASN A 444 9.41 -36.96 4.01
CA ASN A 444 10.56 -37.11 4.89
C ASN A 444 11.56 -35.95 4.71
N PRO A 445 12.25 -35.49 5.78
CA PRO A 445 13.24 -34.42 5.69
C PRO A 445 14.46 -34.80 4.85
N VAL A 446 14.83 -36.10 4.82
CA VAL A 446 15.91 -36.62 3.99
C VAL A 446 15.38 -37.71 3.08
N VAL A 447 15.51 -37.54 1.77
CA VAL A 447 15.01 -38.48 0.76
C VAL A 447 16.02 -38.68 -0.37
N ARG A 448 16.07 -39.90 -0.92
CA ARG A 448 16.89 -40.22 -2.09
C ARG A 448 15.98 -40.42 -3.30
N VAL A 449 16.16 -39.59 -4.32
CA VAL A 449 15.34 -39.57 -5.54
C VAL A 449 16.18 -40.00 -6.75
N LYS A 450 15.57 -40.75 -7.67
CA LYS A 450 16.20 -41.13 -8.94
C LYS A 450 15.69 -40.19 -10.02
N LEU A 451 16.59 -39.39 -10.58
CA LEU A 451 16.25 -38.35 -11.57
C LEU A 451 16.92 -38.65 -12.91
N ASN A 452 16.24 -38.31 -14.00
CA ASN A 452 16.76 -38.47 -15.37
C ASN A 452 17.74 -37.35 -15.71
N LYS A 453 18.54 -37.53 -16.77
CA LYS A 453 19.36 -36.44 -17.32
C LYS A 453 18.52 -35.18 -17.63
N GLY A 454 18.97 -34.02 -17.17
CA GLY A 454 18.26 -32.75 -17.28
C GLY A 454 18.37 -31.87 -16.03
N ASN A 455 17.68 -30.74 -16.04
CA ASN A 455 17.57 -29.84 -14.90
C ASN A 455 16.25 -30.11 -14.17
N HIS A 456 16.32 -30.32 -12.87
CA HIS A 456 15.17 -30.57 -12.01
C HIS A 456 15.17 -29.52 -10.90
N ARG A 457 14.08 -28.77 -10.81
CA ARG A 457 13.82 -27.86 -9.69
C ARG A 457 12.90 -28.56 -8.69
N LEU A 458 13.32 -28.57 -7.44
CA LEU A 458 12.64 -29.25 -6.33
C LEU A 458 12.39 -28.23 -5.22
N GLU A 459 11.25 -28.33 -4.56
CA GLU A 459 10.86 -27.40 -3.48
C GLU A 459 10.57 -28.20 -2.22
N LEU A 460 11.18 -27.77 -1.11
CA LEU A 460 10.88 -28.23 0.24
C LEU A 460 9.78 -27.34 0.82
N ARG A 461 8.72 -27.95 1.35
CA ARG A 461 7.63 -27.27 2.06
C ARG A 461 7.55 -27.83 3.48
N ILE A 462 7.50 -26.94 4.46
CA ILE A 462 7.30 -27.28 5.87
C ILE A 462 6.03 -26.62 6.40
N LYS A 463 5.34 -27.30 7.30
CA LYS A 463 4.15 -26.79 7.99
C LYS A 463 4.43 -26.69 9.48
N ASP A 464 4.15 -25.54 10.08
CA ASP A 464 4.24 -25.39 11.53
C ASP A 464 2.95 -25.87 12.24
N LYS A 465 3.01 -25.98 13.57
CA LYS A 465 1.86 -26.37 14.41
C LYS A 465 0.66 -25.41 14.38
N ASP A 466 0.85 -24.17 13.91
CA ASP A 466 -0.20 -23.17 13.74
C ASP A 466 -0.85 -23.24 12.34
N GLY A 467 -0.35 -24.15 11.48
CA GLY A 467 -0.86 -24.38 10.14
C GLY A 467 -0.25 -23.50 9.05
N ARG A 468 0.79 -22.71 9.36
CA ARG A 468 1.50 -21.87 8.40
C ARG A 468 2.49 -22.71 7.60
N TRP A 469 2.62 -22.37 6.32
CA TRP A 469 3.56 -23.01 5.40
C TRP A 469 4.77 -22.12 5.15
N SER A 470 5.94 -22.74 4.99
CA SER A 470 7.17 -22.09 4.54
C SER A 470 7.86 -23.01 3.55
N SER A 471 8.58 -22.44 2.57
CA SER A 471 9.27 -23.23 1.56
C SER A 471 10.64 -22.71 1.16
N ASP A 472 11.45 -23.61 0.63
CA ASP A 472 12.77 -23.35 0.06
C ASP A 472 12.97 -24.23 -1.19
N SER A 473 13.84 -23.85 -2.13
CA SER A 473 14.00 -24.57 -3.39
C SER A 473 15.46 -24.84 -3.76
N ILE A 474 15.70 -25.99 -4.38
CA ILE A 474 17.01 -26.47 -4.83
C ILE A 474 16.98 -26.82 -6.33
N ASP A 475 18.03 -26.44 -7.05
CA ASP A 475 18.22 -26.82 -8.45
C ASP A 475 19.22 -27.98 -8.57
N VAL A 476 18.80 -29.04 -9.27
CA VAL A 476 19.59 -30.24 -9.48
C VAL A 476 19.83 -30.45 -10.97
N ARG A 477 21.10 -30.42 -11.37
CA ARG A 477 21.53 -30.63 -12.75
C ARG A 477 22.18 -32.00 -12.92
N ILE A 478 21.65 -32.79 -13.86
CA ILE A 478 22.19 -34.11 -14.20
C ILE A 478 22.72 -34.08 -15.63
N GLU A 479 24.03 -34.29 -15.78
CA GLU A 479 24.77 -34.26 -17.04
C GLU A 479 25.04 -35.64 -17.64
#